data_AF-A0AAX4JG45-F1
#
_entry.id   AF-A0AAX4JG45-F1
#
_cell.length_a   1.000
_cell.length_b   1.000
_cell.length_c   1.000
_cell.angle_alpha   90.00
_cell.angle_beta   90.00
_cell.angle_gamma   90.00
#
_symmetry.space_group_name_H-M   'P 1'
#
loop_
_entity.id
_entity.type
_entity.pdbx_description
1 polymer ?
#
loop_
_entity_poly.entity_id
_entity_poly.type
_entity_poly.pdbx_seq_one_letter_code
_entity_poly.pdbx_strand_id
1 'polypeptide(L)'
;MNIEMSRIYTDLIEEVLTKLEIEGEPEGIGRNIIFDIQKGWRKNIREWYENPKKEENKEKSVDTSSTDLYLSSDEEYEMMEETSNFLMCMYVKVSRTKCKYKCNFKQGFVNLGNVDFAFSNAQGELEW
;
A
#
# COMPACT_ATOMS: atom_id res chain seq x y z
N MET A 1 -8.54 -13.60 -2.26
CA MET A 1 -8.79 -12.19 -1.88
C MET A 1 -9.68 -12.17 -0.64
N ASN A 2 -9.32 -11.39 0.39
CA ASN A 2 -10.12 -11.20 1.60
C ASN A 2 -11.44 -10.47 1.24
N ILE A 3 -12.58 -10.90 1.78
CA ILE A 3 -13.91 -10.32 1.51
C ILE A 3 -13.95 -8.84 1.91
N GLU A 4 -13.32 -8.47 3.02
CA GLU A 4 -13.25 -7.09 3.50
C GLU A 4 -12.48 -6.21 2.52
N MET A 5 -11.28 -6.65 2.10
CA MET A 5 -10.48 -5.93 1.10
C MET A 5 -11.19 -5.80 -0.24
N SER A 6 -11.90 -6.84 -0.68
CA SER A 6 -12.69 -6.81 -1.92
C SER A 6 -13.75 -5.69 -1.89
N ARG A 7 -14.42 -5.50 -0.75
CA ARG A 7 -15.39 -4.41 -0.56
C ARG A 7 -14.68 -3.06 -0.59
N ILE A 8 -13.61 -2.88 0.19
CA ILE A 8 -12.87 -1.62 0.24
C ILE A 8 -12.38 -1.22 -1.15
N TYR A 9 -11.80 -2.14 -1.92
CA TYR A 9 -11.36 -1.85 -3.28
C TYR A 9 -12.52 -1.51 -4.22
N THR A 10 -13.66 -2.18 -4.07
CA THR A 10 -14.86 -1.88 -4.87
C THR A 10 -15.36 -0.47 -4.56
N ASP A 11 -15.47 -0.13 -3.27
CA ASP A 11 -15.94 1.18 -2.81
C ASP A 11 -15.01 2.30 -3.27
N LEU A 12 -13.69 2.10 -3.18
CA LEU A 12 -12.68 3.07 -3.66
C LEU A 12 -12.77 3.29 -5.18
N ILE A 13 -12.91 2.21 -5.95
CA ILE A 13 -13.08 2.31 -7.41
C ILE A 13 -14.35 3.10 -7.73
N GLU A 14 -15.46 2.78 -7.07
CA GLU A 14 -16.74 3.45 -7.29
C GLU A 14 -16.68 4.94 -6.93
N GLU A 15 -16.04 5.28 -5.81
CA GLU A 15 -15.83 6.68 -5.41
C GLU A 15 -15.03 7.47 -6.46
N VAL A 16 -13.93 6.89 -6.96
CA VAL A 16 -13.10 7.54 -7.99
C VAL A 16 -13.88 7.71 -9.29
N LEU A 17 -14.67 6.71 -9.70
CA LEU A 17 -15.47 6.80 -10.93
C LEU A 17 -16.57 7.85 -10.79
N THR A 18 -17.26 7.93 -9.65
CA THR A 18 -18.26 8.98 -9.39
C THR A 18 -17.63 10.36 -9.44
N LYS A 19 -16.42 10.53 -8.90
CA LYS A 19 -15.68 11.79 -9.01
C LYS A 19 -15.35 12.13 -10.46
N LEU A 20 -14.88 11.15 -11.25
CA LEU A 20 -14.61 11.34 -12.67
C LEU A 20 -15.86 11.65 -13.50
N GLU A 21 -17.03 11.12 -13.12
CA GLU A 21 -18.29 11.46 -13.79
C GLU A 21 -18.70 12.92 -13.56
N ILE A 22 -18.41 13.47 -12.38
CA ILE A 22 -18.76 14.84 -12.00
C ILE A 22 -17.73 15.84 -12.54
N GLU A 23 -16.44 15.53 -12.40
CA GLU A 23 -15.34 16.44 -12.68
C GLU A 23 -14.71 16.23 -14.07
N GLY A 24 -14.88 15.06 -14.68
CA GLY A 24 -14.26 14.71 -15.96
C GLY A 24 -15.04 15.17 -17.19
N GLU A 25 -16.33 15.49 -17.06
CA GLU A 25 -17.15 16.03 -18.17
C GLU A 25 -16.54 17.31 -18.79
N PRO A 26 -16.12 18.34 -18.02
CA PRO A 26 -15.47 19.52 -18.59
C PRO A 26 -14.09 19.23 -19.23
N GLU A 27 -13.43 18.13 -18.87
CA GLU A 27 -12.15 17.70 -19.46
C GLU A 27 -12.34 16.81 -20.71
N GLY A 28 -13.58 16.54 -21.12
CA GLY A 28 -13.89 15.68 -22.26
C GLY A 28 -13.75 14.19 -21.96
N ILE A 29 -13.73 13.80 -20.69
CA ILE A 29 -13.72 12.39 -20.27
C ILE A 29 -15.13 11.82 -20.44
N GLY A 30 -15.36 11.19 -21.59
CA GLY A 30 -16.63 10.52 -21.88
C GLY A 30 -16.85 9.27 -21.03
N ARG A 31 -18.13 8.89 -20.85
CA ARG A 31 -18.54 7.68 -20.10
C ARG A 31 -17.87 6.38 -20.57
N ASN A 32 -17.54 6.29 -21.86
CA ASN A 32 -16.84 5.12 -22.40
C ASN A 32 -15.44 4.97 -21.80
N ILE A 33 -14.71 6.08 -21.61
CA ILE A 33 -13.38 6.06 -21.00
C ILE A 33 -13.49 5.65 -19.53
N ILE A 34 -14.47 6.19 -18.81
CA ILE A 34 -14.75 5.83 -17.41
C ILE A 34 -15.04 4.33 -17.28
N PHE A 35 -15.84 3.77 -18.19
CA PHE A 35 -16.12 2.33 -18.23
C PHE A 35 -14.85 1.50 -18.51
N ASP A 36 -14.00 1.93 -19.44
CA ASP A 36 -12.75 1.25 -19.74
C ASP A 36 -11.77 1.29 -18.57
N ILE A 37 -11.68 2.43 -17.86
CA ILE A 37 -10.92 2.57 -16.62
C ILE A 37 -11.43 1.61 -15.56
N GLN A 38 -12.75 1.59 -15.31
CA GLN A 38 -13.35 0.67 -14.34
C GLN A 38 -13.01 -0.79 -14.66
N LYS A 39 -13.16 -1.19 -15.92
CA LYS A 39 -12.88 -2.55 -16.37
C LYS A 39 -11.40 -2.90 -16.25
N GLY A 40 -10.51 -1.98 -16.67
CA GLY A 40 -9.07 -2.15 -16.58
C GLY A 40 -8.59 -2.28 -15.13
N TRP A 41 -9.07 -1.41 -14.25
CA TRP A 41 -8.67 -1.41 -12.85
C TRP A 41 -9.11 -2.68 -12.12
N ARG A 42 -10.38 -3.10 -12.29
CA ARG A 42 -10.88 -4.37 -11.71
C ARG A 42 -10.11 -5.59 -12.23
N LYS A 43 -9.74 -5.58 -13.51
CA LYS A 43 -8.93 -6.64 -14.11
C LYS A 43 -7.53 -6.69 -13.50
N ASN A 44 -6.85 -5.54 -13.39
CA ASN A 44 -5.49 -5.46 -12.86
C ASN A 44 -5.42 -5.95 -11.40
N ILE A 45 -6.38 -5.56 -10.56
CA ILE A 45 -6.45 -6.05 -9.17
C ILE A 45 -6.63 -7.56 -9.16
N ARG A 46 -7.55 -8.12 -9.96
CA ARG A 46 -7.75 -9.56 -10.04
C ARG A 46 -6.47 -10.30 -10.44
N GLU A 47 -5.82 -9.85 -11.52
CA GLU A 47 -4.60 -10.47 -12.04
C GLU A 47 -3.47 -10.46 -11.01
N TRP A 48 -3.34 -9.39 -10.22
CA TRP A 48 -2.34 -9.31 -9.16
C TRP A 48 -2.52 -10.40 -8.09
N TYR A 49 -3.77 -10.68 -7.69
CA TYR A 49 -4.06 -11.74 -6.71
C TYR A 49 -3.97 -13.16 -7.29
N GLU A 50 -4.23 -13.32 -8.58
CA GLU A 50 -4.19 -14.62 -9.27
C GLU A 50 -2.76 -15.03 -9.67
N ASN A 51 -1.86 -14.08 -9.88
CA ASN A 51 -0.45 -14.30 -10.18
C ASN A 51 0.47 -13.72 -9.09
N PRO A 52 0.51 -14.31 -7.88
CA PRO A 52 1.52 -13.94 -6.90
C PRO A 52 2.90 -14.19 -7.50
N LYS A 53 3.71 -13.13 -7.65
CA LYS A 53 5.12 -13.27 -8.02
C LYS A 53 5.76 -14.17 -6.96
N LYS A 54 6.35 -15.30 -7.38
CA LYS A 54 7.11 -16.15 -6.46
C LYS A 54 8.30 -15.33 -5.97
N GLU A 55 8.35 -15.06 -4.67
CA GLU A 55 9.56 -14.57 -4.02
C GLU A 55 10.65 -15.62 -4.26
N GLU A 56 11.62 -15.32 -5.13
CA GLU A 56 12.89 -16.03 -5.09
C GLU A 56 13.55 -15.63 -3.77
N ASN A 57 13.58 -16.56 -2.80
CA ASN A 57 14.33 -16.44 -1.55
C ASN A 57 15.79 -16.05 -1.83
N LYS A 58 16.08 -14.76 -1.89
CA LYS A 58 17.41 -14.23 -1.56
C LYS A 58 17.39 -13.95 -0.07
N GLU A 59 17.61 -15.00 0.72
CA GLU A 59 18.20 -14.84 2.06
C GLU A 59 19.55 -14.15 1.88
N LYS A 60 19.56 -12.83 1.82
CA LYS A 60 20.74 -12.04 2.12
C LYS A 60 20.52 -11.47 3.51
N SER A 61 21.16 -12.11 4.47
CA SER A 61 21.43 -11.55 5.79
C SER A 61 21.99 -10.13 5.62
N VAL A 62 21.15 -9.11 5.83
CA VAL A 62 21.63 -7.74 5.99
C VAL A 62 22.17 -7.67 7.40
N ASP A 63 23.49 -7.83 7.51
CA ASP A 63 24.22 -7.50 8.73
C ASP A 63 24.18 -5.98 8.87
N THR A 64 23.17 -5.47 9.59
CA THR A 64 23.02 -4.04 9.89
C THR A 64 24.07 -3.64 10.93
N SER A 65 25.32 -3.58 10.50
CA SER A 65 26.34 -2.78 11.16
C SER A 65 26.09 -1.33 10.80
N SER A 66 25.67 -0.56 11.80
CA SER A 66 25.51 0.90 11.83
C SER A 66 26.22 1.65 10.69
N THR A 67 25.47 2.20 9.76
CA THR A 67 25.85 3.45 9.08
C THR A 67 24.58 4.18 8.67
N ASP A 68 24.39 5.39 9.20
CA ASP A 68 23.31 6.31 8.84
C ASP A 68 23.36 6.61 7.34
N LEU A 69 22.62 5.84 6.54
CA LEU A 69 22.43 6.12 5.12
C LEU A 69 21.16 6.96 4.96
N TYR A 70 21.36 8.26 4.77
CA TYR A 70 20.34 9.15 4.22
C TYR A 70 20.11 8.75 2.75
N LEU A 71 19.21 7.80 2.53
CA LEU A 71 18.78 7.40 1.19
C LEU A 71 17.96 8.54 0.57
N SER A 72 18.20 8.77 -0.73
CA SER A 72 17.33 9.67 -1.51
C SER A 72 15.96 9.03 -1.68
N SER A 73 14.90 9.85 -1.82
CA SER A 73 13.53 9.35 -1.99
C SER A 73 13.41 8.36 -3.14
N ASP A 74 14.18 8.54 -4.23
CA ASP A 74 14.17 7.67 -5.40
C ASP A 74 14.75 6.27 -5.09
N GLU A 75 15.79 6.19 -4.25
CA GLU A 75 16.40 4.93 -3.82
C GLU A 75 15.51 4.18 -2.81
N GLU A 76 14.69 4.93 -2.04
CA GLU A 76 13.68 4.37 -1.14
C GLU A 76 12.54 3.68 -1.91
N TYR A 77 12.19 4.21 -3.10
CA TYR A 77 11.20 3.58 -4.00
C TYR A 77 11.71 2.30 -4.64
N GLU A 78 12.98 2.25 -5.09
CA GLU A 78 13.56 1.01 -5.65
C GLU A 78 13.65 -0.10 -4.60
N MET A 79 13.97 0.24 -3.35
CA MET A 79 13.95 -0.72 -2.22
C MET A 79 12.53 -1.21 -1.88
N MET A 80 11.49 -0.37 -2.06
CA MET A 80 10.10 -0.81 -1.91
C MET A 80 9.69 -1.83 -2.99
N GLU A 81 10.30 -1.82 -4.18
CA GLU A 81 10.07 -2.86 -5.18
C GLU A 81 10.71 -4.21 -4.80
N GLU A 82 11.79 -4.19 -4.00
CA GLU A 82 12.46 -5.39 -3.51
C GLU A 82 11.80 -5.98 -2.24
N THR A 83 11.15 -5.16 -1.41
CA THR A 83 10.43 -5.65 -0.22
C THR A 83 8.97 -5.95 -0.54
N SER A 84 8.59 -7.23 -0.45
CA SER A 84 7.19 -7.66 -0.63
C SER A 84 6.23 -7.15 0.45
N ASN A 85 6.74 -6.70 1.59
CA ASN A 85 5.92 -6.24 2.71
C ASN A 85 6.05 -4.73 2.88
N PHE A 86 4.93 -4.02 2.86
CA PHE A 86 4.92 -2.58 3.12
C PHE A 86 3.69 -2.17 3.94
N LEU A 87 3.80 -1.03 4.61
CA LEU A 87 2.73 -0.43 5.41
C LEU A 87 2.58 1.04 5.02
N MET A 88 1.39 1.42 4.56
CA MET A 88 1.02 2.79 4.22
C MET A 88 -0.06 3.26 5.17
N CYS A 89 0.19 4.31 5.95
CA CYS A 89 -0.78 4.82 6.93
C CYS A 89 -0.49 6.26 7.36
N MET A 90 -1.37 6.82 8.19
CA MET A 90 -1.07 8.04 8.94
C MET A 90 -0.56 7.70 10.35
N TYR A 91 0.41 8.45 10.85
CA TYR A 91 0.79 8.36 12.26
C TYR A 91 -0.10 9.24 13.13
N VAL A 92 -0.35 8.78 14.36
CA VAL A 92 -1.03 9.55 15.41
C VAL A 92 0.01 10.03 16.43
N LYS A 93 0.84 9.11 16.93
CA LYS A 93 1.85 9.41 17.93
C LYS A 93 2.99 8.42 17.85
N VAL A 94 4.21 8.93 17.77
CA VAL A 94 5.45 8.16 17.94
C VAL A 94 6.12 8.64 19.22
N SER A 95 6.50 7.72 20.10
CA SER A 95 7.15 8.03 21.37
C SER A 95 8.30 7.07 21.61
N ARG A 96 9.37 7.56 22.26
CA ARG A 96 10.56 6.78 22.58
C ARG A 96 10.88 6.87 24.06
N THR A 97 11.19 5.73 24.67
CA THR A 97 11.78 5.64 26.01
C THR A 97 13.03 4.76 25.94
N LYS A 98 14.21 5.35 26.12
CA LYS A 98 15.51 4.70 25.86
C LYS A 98 15.56 4.16 24.41
N CYS A 99 15.71 2.85 24.24
CA CYS A 99 15.76 2.13 22.97
C CYS A 99 14.39 1.66 22.47
N LYS A 100 13.31 1.89 23.23
CA LYS A 100 11.97 1.39 22.88
C LYS A 100 11.14 2.47 22.22
N TYR A 101 10.65 2.18 21.02
CA TYR A 101 9.69 3.00 20.27
C TYR A 101 8.28 2.43 20.43
N LYS A 102 7.31 3.32 20.64
CA LYS A 102 5.87 3.04 20.59
C LYS A 102 5.24 3.93 19.55
N CYS A 103 4.66 3.31 18.53
CA CYS A 103 4.03 3.96 17.39
C CYS A 103 2.53 3.67 17.39
N ASN A 104 1.71 4.70 17.25
CA ASN A 104 0.26 4.58 17.02
C ASN A 104 -0.03 5.11 15.63
N PHE A 105 -0.72 4.30 14.83
CA PHE A 105 -1.06 4.56 13.44
C PHE A 105 -2.58 4.55 13.26
N LYS A 106 -3.07 5.21 12.21
CA LYS A 106 -4.46 5.20 11.79
C LYS A 106 -4.59 5.16 10.27
N GLN A 107 -5.75 4.72 9.79
CA GLN A 107 -6.16 4.75 8.38
C GLN A 107 -5.07 4.18 7.46
N GLY A 108 -4.79 2.89 7.60
CA GLY A 108 -3.67 2.28 6.89
C GLY A 108 -4.00 1.00 6.15
N PHE A 109 -3.13 0.70 5.19
CA PHE A 109 -3.05 -0.52 4.44
C PHE A 109 -1.71 -1.19 4.72
N VAL A 110 -1.72 -2.51 4.83
CA VAL A 110 -0.52 -3.34 4.98
C VAL A 110 -0.56 -4.41 3.92
N ASN A 111 0.52 -4.54 3.17
CA ASN A 111 0.77 -5.70 2.33
C ASN A 111 1.72 -6.64 3.08
N LEU A 112 1.32 -7.89 3.26
CA LEU A 112 2.15 -8.95 3.82
C LEU A 112 2.12 -10.18 2.91
N GLY A 113 3.21 -10.49 2.23
CA GLY A 113 3.37 -11.69 1.40
C GLY A 113 2.24 -11.85 0.37
N ASN A 114 1.92 -10.76 -0.35
CA ASN A 114 0.82 -10.66 -1.32
C ASN A 114 -0.59 -10.73 -0.74
N VAL A 115 -0.75 -10.49 0.56
CA VAL A 115 -2.06 -10.35 1.21
C VAL A 115 -2.20 -8.93 1.74
N ASP A 116 -3.25 -8.24 1.29
CA ASP A 116 -3.58 -6.92 1.79
C ASP A 116 -4.46 -6.97 3.04
N PHE A 117 -4.20 -6.05 3.95
CA PHE A 117 -4.98 -5.78 5.15
C PHE A 117 -5.24 -4.28 5.24
N ALA A 118 -6.46 -3.91 5.63
CA ALA A 118 -6.78 -2.54 5.99
C ALA A 118 -6.99 -2.45 7.50
N PHE A 119 -6.65 -1.32 8.10
CA PHE A 119 -6.88 -1.07 9.51
C PHE A 119 -7.32 0.38 9.77
N SER A 120 -8.21 0.54 10.74
CA SER A 120 -8.57 1.86 11.25
C SER A 120 -7.52 2.41 12.20
N ASN A 121 -6.99 1.57 13.10
CA ASN A 121 -5.93 1.90 14.05
C ASN A 121 -4.96 0.72 14.20
N ALA A 122 -3.68 1.01 14.39
CA ALA A 122 -2.66 -0.01 14.68
C ALA A 122 -1.64 0.52 15.69
N GLN A 123 -1.05 -0.38 16.48
CA GLN A 123 0.02 -0.07 17.42
C GLN A 123 1.25 -0.93 17.11
N GLY A 124 2.42 -0.30 17.06
CA GLY A 124 3.71 -0.97 16.91
C GLY A 124 4.62 -0.67 18.09
N GLU A 125 5.31 -1.71 18.59
CA GLU A 125 6.41 -1.57 19.54
C GLU A 125 7.69 -2.07 18.89
N LEU A 126 8.74 -1.23 18.88
CA LEU A 126 10.02 -1.54 18.24
C LEU A 126 11.17 -1.29 19.23
N GLU A 127 12.26 -2.03 19.08
CA GLU A 127 13.51 -1.79 19.80
C GLU A 127 14.61 -1.43 18.79
N TRP A 128 15.41 -0.41 19.13
CA TRP A 128 16.58 0.03 18.37
C TRP A 128 17.86 -0.36 19.10
#